data_AF-A0A258XJ19-F1
#
_entry.id   AF-A0A258XJ19-F1
#
_cell.length_a   1.000
_cell.length_b   1.000
_cell.length_c   1.000
_cell.angle_alpha   90.00
_cell.angle_beta   90.00
_cell.angle_gamma   90.00
#
_symmetry.space_group_name_H-M   'P 1'
#
loop_
_entity.id
_entity.type
_entity.pdbx_description
1 polymer ?
#
loop_
_entity_poly.entity_id
_entity_poly.type
_entity_poly.pdbx_seq_one_letter_code
_entity_poly.pdbx_strand_id
1 'polypeptide(L)'
;LVGKSATPAQEAAHSPHRNVPKDAPPFFLLHAEDDDAVPVNNTLLLRAALKEKAIRTETHLFEFGGHGFGLRKAIGKPVEVWPDLWRAWTRTTGLAL
;
A
#
# COMPACT_ATOMS: atom_id res chain seq x y z
N LEU A 1 14.17 -6.52 -7.11
CA LEU A 1 14.91 -5.67 -6.15
C LEU A 1 16.11 -6.39 -5.53
N VAL A 2 15.97 -7.63 -5.04
CA VAL A 2 17.10 -8.43 -4.51
C VAL A 2 17.54 -9.62 -5.38
N GLY A 3 16.81 -9.88 -6.47
CA GLY A 3 17.13 -10.93 -7.44
C GLY A 3 16.65 -12.33 -7.04
N LYS A 4 16.74 -13.29 -7.97
CA LYS A 4 16.29 -14.68 -7.76
C LYS A 4 17.15 -15.48 -6.79
N SER A 5 18.37 -15.01 -6.52
CA SER A 5 19.34 -15.67 -5.65
C SER A 5 19.42 -15.02 -4.27
N ALA A 6 18.38 -14.26 -3.88
CA ALA A 6 18.34 -13.61 -2.59
C ALA A 6 18.36 -14.66 -1.47
N THR A 7 19.20 -14.43 -0.47
CA THR A 7 19.18 -15.22 0.75
C THR A 7 17.94 -14.88 1.58
N PRO A 8 17.47 -15.78 2.46
CA PRO A 8 16.35 -15.48 3.36
C PRO A 8 16.56 -14.23 4.21
N ALA A 9 17.81 -13.95 4.59
CA ALA A 9 18.16 -12.74 5.34
C ALA A 9 17.99 -11.47 4.49
N GLN A 10 18.38 -11.50 3.22
CA GLN A 10 18.14 -10.38 2.29
C GLN A 10 16.65 -10.19 2.03
N GLU A 11 15.91 -11.27 1.77
CA GLU A 11 14.46 -11.19 1.62
C GLU A 11 13.80 -10.57 2.86
N ALA A 12 14.20 -11.01 4.05
CA ALA A 12 13.69 -10.49 5.30
C ALA A 12 14.01 -9.00 5.47
N ALA A 13 15.26 -8.58 5.22
CA ALA A 13 15.69 -7.19 5.34
C ALA A 13 15.00 -6.25 4.34
N HIS A 14 14.59 -6.77 3.18
CA HIS A 14 13.95 -6.00 2.11
C HIS A 14 12.43 -6.21 2.00
N SER A 15 11.82 -6.88 2.99
CA SER A 15 10.37 -7.06 3.08
C SER A 15 9.75 -5.98 3.97
N PRO A 16 8.97 -5.01 3.43
CA PRO A 16 8.46 -3.88 4.22
C PRO A 16 7.63 -4.30 5.44
N HIS A 17 6.78 -5.31 5.28
CA HIS A 17 5.93 -5.85 6.35
C HIS A 17 6.73 -6.43 7.53
N ARG A 18 7.99 -6.84 7.33
CA ARG A 18 8.88 -7.32 8.42
C ARG A 18 9.66 -6.21 9.11
N ASN A 19 9.70 -5.02 8.51
CA ASN A 19 10.58 -3.92 8.94
C ASN A 19 9.80 -2.64 9.26
N VAL A 20 8.56 -2.77 9.74
CA VAL A 20 7.76 -1.60 10.19
C VAL A 20 8.41 -0.98 11.43
N PRO A 21 8.87 0.29 11.37
CA PRO A 21 9.53 0.95 12.49
C PRO A 21 8.54 1.25 13.62
N LYS A 22 9.06 1.51 14.82
CA LYS A 22 8.23 1.78 16.01
C LYS A 22 7.49 3.12 15.93
N ASP A 23 8.10 4.10 15.27
CA ASP A 23 7.61 5.46 15.04
C ASP A 23 7.00 5.63 13.65
N ALA A 24 6.50 4.53 13.06
CA ALA A 24 5.82 4.55 11.77
C ALA A 24 4.69 5.61 11.77
N PRO A 25 4.65 6.52 10.77
CA PRO A 25 3.56 7.48 10.66
C PRO A 25 2.25 6.77 10.28
N PRO A 26 1.10 7.46 10.22
CA PRO A 26 -0.10 6.90 9.63
C PRO A 26 0.12 6.46 8.16
N PHE A 27 -0.47 5.34 7.77
CA PHE A 27 -0.38 4.80 6.40
C PHE A 27 -1.72 4.91 5.66
N PHE A 28 -1.65 5.28 4.39
CA PHE A 28 -2.72 5.10 3.40
C PHE A 28 -2.22 4.12 2.36
N LEU A 29 -2.83 2.94 2.30
CA LEU A 29 -2.48 1.88 1.36
C LEU A 29 -3.53 1.79 0.26
N LEU A 30 -3.08 1.63 -0.98
CA LEU A 30 -3.93 1.55 -2.15
C LEU A 30 -3.35 0.49 -3.10
N HIS A 31 -4.19 -0.41 -3.61
CA HIS A 31 -3.77 -1.43 -4.56
C HIS A 31 -4.94 -1.84 -5.46
N ALA A 32 -4.65 -2.20 -6.71
CA ALA A 32 -5.59 -2.90 -7.59
C ALA A 32 -5.32 -4.43 -7.53
N GLU A 33 -6.35 -5.26 -7.38
CA GLU A 33 -6.18 -6.71 -7.25
C GLU A 33 -5.78 -7.38 -8.57
N ASP A 34 -6.11 -6.75 -9.70
CA ASP A 34 -5.67 -7.11 -11.05
C ASP A 34 -4.25 -6.63 -11.42
N ASP A 35 -3.44 -6.18 -10.44
CA ASP A 35 -2.02 -5.87 -10.68
C ASP A 35 -1.22 -7.15 -10.97
N ASP A 36 -0.83 -7.32 -12.23
CA ASP A 36 -0.12 -8.48 -12.76
C ASP A 36 1.41 -8.43 -12.53
N ALA A 37 1.93 -7.28 -12.10
CA ALA A 37 3.36 -7.08 -11.86
C ALA A 37 3.72 -7.17 -10.38
N VAL A 38 2.82 -6.72 -9.49
CA VAL A 38 3.02 -6.72 -8.04
C VAL A 38 1.80 -7.33 -7.37
N PRO A 39 1.90 -8.55 -6.81
CA PRO A 39 0.75 -9.20 -6.16
C PRO A 39 0.19 -8.38 -4.99
N VAL A 40 -1.14 -8.29 -4.91
CA VAL A 40 -1.87 -7.57 -3.84
C VAL A 40 -1.48 -8.03 -2.43
N ASN A 41 -0.98 -9.26 -2.28
CA ASN A 41 -0.51 -9.80 -1.01
C ASN A 41 0.58 -8.94 -0.35
N ASN A 42 1.35 -8.16 -1.11
CA ASN A 42 2.29 -7.18 -0.55
C ASN A 42 1.58 -6.14 0.34
N THR A 43 0.42 -5.62 -0.11
CA THR A 43 -0.39 -4.68 0.66
C THR A 43 -1.06 -5.37 1.85
N LEU A 44 -1.56 -6.59 1.68
CA LEU A 44 -2.20 -7.35 2.76
C LEU A 44 -1.23 -7.64 3.91
N LEU A 45 -0.02 -8.10 3.59
CA LEU A 45 1.02 -8.35 4.59
C LEU A 45 1.44 -7.08 5.31
N LEU A 46 1.65 -5.98 4.58
CA LEU A 46 2.03 -4.70 5.19
C LEU A 46 0.92 -4.15 6.09
N ARG A 47 -0.34 -4.22 5.65
CA ARG A 47 -1.51 -3.83 6.47
C ARG A 47 -1.54 -4.64 7.77
N ALA A 48 -1.38 -5.97 7.70
CA ALA A 48 -1.40 -6.82 8.88
C ALA A 48 -0.32 -6.41 9.90
N ALA A 49 0.92 -6.22 9.45
CA ALA A 49 2.03 -5.80 10.30
C ALA A 49 1.83 -4.40 10.93
N LEU A 50 1.28 -3.45 10.18
CA LEU A 50 0.93 -2.12 10.70
C LEU A 50 -0.17 -2.20 11.76
N LYS A 51 -1.21 -3.02 11.52
CA LYS A 51 -2.33 -3.19 12.45
C LYS A 51 -1.92 -3.88 13.74
N GLU A 52 -1.03 -4.87 13.69
CA GLU A 52 -0.46 -5.54 14.87
C GLU A 52 0.24 -4.54 15.81
N LYS A 53 0.89 -3.52 15.24
CA LYS A 53 1.57 -2.45 15.98
C LYS A 53 0.64 -1.27 16.33
N ALA A 54 -0.67 -1.42 16.15
CA ALA A 54 -1.67 -0.38 16.35
C ALA A 54 -1.40 0.92 15.55
N ILE A 55 -0.67 0.84 14.43
CA ILE A 55 -0.41 1.99 13.56
C ILE A 55 -1.68 2.34 12.79
N ARG A 56 -2.02 3.63 12.80
CA ARG A 56 -3.19 4.15 12.07
C ARG A 56 -3.02 3.87 10.57
N THR A 57 -3.87 3.02 10.02
CA THR A 57 -3.74 2.53 8.65
C THR A 57 -5.10 2.48 7.98
N GLU A 58 -5.23 3.17 6.85
CA GLU A 58 -6.35 3.03 5.91
C GLU A 58 -5.90 2.21 4.70
N THR A 59 -6.79 1.38 4.15
CA THR A 59 -6.46 0.55 2.99
C THR A 59 -7.64 0.44 2.06
N HIS A 60 -7.39 0.71 0.78
CA HIS A 60 -8.37 0.56 -0.29
C HIS A 60 -7.84 -0.45 -1.31
N LEU A 61 -8.62 -1.50 -1.54
CA LEU A 61 -8.37 -2.52 -2.56
C LEU A 61 -9.47 -2.41 -3.61
N PHE A 62 -9.08 -2.35 -4.87
CA PHE A 62 -9.99 -2.27 -5.99
C PHE A 62 -9.80 -3.50 -6.86
N GLU A 63 -10.87 -4.17 -7.24
CA GLU A 63 -10.78 -5.36 -8.09
C GLU A 63 -10.12 -5.02 -9.45
N PHE A 64 -10.44 -3.86 -10.04
CA PHE A 64 -9.91 -3.41 -11.33
C PHE A 64 -9.24 -2.03 -11.28
N GLY A 65 -7.98 -1.98 -11.71
CA GLY A 65 -7.16 -0.77 -11.80
C GLY A 65 -5.89 -0.94 -12.63
N GLY A 66 -5.25 -2.10 -12.54
CA GLY A 66 -4.01 -2.50 -13.22
C GLY A 66 -2.74 -1.88 -12.63
N HIS A 67 -1.58 -2.42 -13.00
CA HIS A 67 -0.30 -1.94 -12.48
C HIS A 67 0.00 -0.47 -12.81
N GLY A 68 0.46 0.28 -11.81
CA GLY A 68 0.94 1.66 -11.98
C GLY A 68 -0.13 2.60 -12.54
N PHE A 69 -1.38 2.47 -12.08
CA PHE A 69 -2.50 3.25 -12.61
C PHE A 69 -2.31 4.78 -12.44
N GLY A 70 -1.71 5.22 -11.33
CA GLY A 70 -1.48 6.64 -11.02
C GLY A 70 -2.76 7.46 -11.11
N LEU A 71 -2.67 8.72 -11.57
CA LEU A 71 -3.86 9.53 -11.83
C LEU A 71 -4.42 9.30 -13.23
N ARG A 72 -3.56 9.15 -14.24
CA ARG A 72 -3.97 9.15 -15.65
C ARG A 72 -4.61 7.84 -16.10
N LYS A 73 -4.02 6.68 -15.75
CA LYS A 73 -4.56 5.38 -16.18
C LYS A 73 -5.69 4.88 -15.27
N ALA A 74 -6.00 5.62 -14.22
CA ALA A 74 -7.15 5.36 -13.35
C ALA A 74 -8.46 5.90 -13.96
N ILE A 75 -8.39 6.89 -14.84
CA ILE A 75 -9.58 7.51 -15.47
C ILE A 75 -10.44 6.45 -16.16
N GLY A 76 -11.73 6.42 -15.81
CA GLY A 76 -12.70 5.46 -16.32
C GLY A 76 -12.70 4.09 -15.63
N LYS A 77 -11.95 3.92 -14.54
CA LYS A 77 -11.89 2.67 -13.76
C LYS A 77 -12.42 2.88 -12.34
N PRO A 78 -12.85 1.82 -11.62
CA PRO A 78 -13.27 1.93 -10.23
C PRO A 78 -12.24 2.62 -9.32
N VAL A 79 -10.95 2.38 -9.55
CA VAL A 79 -9.84 3.00 -8.78
C VAL A 79 -9.73 4.52 -8.97
N GLU A 80 -10.39 5.14 -9.95
CA GLU A 80 -10.32 6.59 -10.23
C GLU A 80 -10.57 7.48 -9.00
N VAL A 81 -11.41 7.01 -8.08
CA VAL A 81 -11.80 7.73 -6.85
C VAL A 81 -10.68 7.83 -5.80
N TRP A 82 -9.57 7.09 -5.96
CA TRP A 82 -8.52 7.02 -4.94
C TRP A 82 -7.95 8.37 -4.46
N PRO A 83 -7.81 9.42 -5.30
CA PRO A 83 -7.30 10.71 -4.83
C PRO A 83 -8.28 11.40 -3.87
N ASP A 84 -9.59 11.21 -4.07
CA ASP A 84 -10.61 11.74 -3.15
C ASP A 84 -10.61 11.02 -1.82
N LEU A 85 -10.44 9.69 -1.84
CA LEU A 85 -10.27 8.89 -0.63
C LEU A 85 -9.03 9.33 0.16
N TRP A 86 -7.91 9.53 -0.54
CA TRP A 86 -6.68 10.06 0.09
C TRP A 86 -6.91 11.45 0.68
N ARG A 87 -7.55 12.38 -0.05
CA ARG A 87 -7.90 13.72 0.47
C ARG A 87 -8.81 13.65 1.69
N ALA A 88 -9.77 12.73 1.72
CA ALA A 88 -10.63 12.53 2.88
C ALA A 88 -9.83 12.04 4.07
N TRP A 89 -8.96 11.06 3.87
CA TRP A 89 -8.10 10.51 4.90
C TRP A 89 -7.14 11.56 5.48
N THR A 90 -6.49 12.41 4.66
CA THR A 90 -5.54 13.42 5.15
C THR A 90 -6.17 14.44 6.09
N ARG A 91 -7.44 14.79 5.88
CA ARG A 91 -8.22 15.64 6.80
C ARG A 91 -8.41 14.99 8.17
N THR A 92 -8.45 13.66 8.23
CA THR A 92 -8.60 12.94 9.50
C THR A 92 -7.26 12.74 10.22
N THR A 93 -6.13 12.81 9.52
CA THR A 93 -4.79 12.54 10.06
C THR A 93 -3.99 13.77 10.44
N GLY A 94 -4.52 14.98 10.20
CA GLY A 94 -3.77 16.22 10.40
C GLY A 94 -2.65 16.44 9.38
N LEU A 95 -2.70 15.71 8.26
CA LEU A 95 -1.77 15.87 7.12
C LEU A 95 -2.30 16.88 6.09
N ALA A 96 -3.59 17.22 6.14
CA ALA A 96 -4.13 18.35 5.39
C ALA A 96 -3.89 19.64 6.18
N LEU A 97 -3.30 20.65 5.51
CA LEU A 97 -3.28 22.04 5.98
C LEU A 97 -4.70 22.62 6.03
#